data_AF-A0A6B3F4J7-F1
#
_entry.id   AF-A0A6B3F4J7-F1
#
_cell.length_a   1.000
_cell.length_b   1.000
_cell.length_c   1.000
_cell.angle_alpha   90.00
_cell.angle_beta   90.00
_cell.angle_gamma   90.00
#
_symmetry.space_group_name_H-M   'P 1'
#
loop_
_entity.id
_entity.type
_entity.pdbx_description
1 polymer ?
#
loop_
_entity_poly.entity_id
_entity_poly.type
_entity_poly.pdbx_seq_one_letter_code
_entity_poly.pdbx_strand_id
1 'polypeptide(L)' 'MSTEQDRTAQGRVSLITGASRGIGRALALTLAREGGTVVVNYKKNQDLAEK' A
#
# COMPACT_ATOMS: atom_id res chain seq x y z
N MET A 1 11.30 -18.00 -21.23
CA MET A 1 11.07 -17.10 -20.09
C MET A 1 10.24 -15.92 -20.59
N SER A 2 8.93 -16.01 -20.45
CA SER A 2 8.00 -15.01 -20.99
C SER A 2 8.03 -13.75 -20.13
N THR A 3 8.33 -12.63 -20.78
CA THR A 3 8.47 -11.28 -20.22
C THR A 3 7.12 -10.60 -20.00
N GLU A 4 6.23 -11.25 -19.25
CA GLU A 4 4.96 -10.66 -18.84
C GLU A 4 4.91 -10.70 -17.32
N GLN A 5 5.64 -9.78 -16.68
CA GLN A 5 5.57 -9.63 -15.23
C GLN A 5 4.12 -9.28 -14.88
N ASP A 6 3.44 -10.27 -14.29
CA ASP A 6 2.14 -10.20 -13.60
C ASP A 6 1.79 -8.75 -13.25
N ARG A 7 0.92 -8.12 -14.05
CA ARG A 7 0.53 -6.72 -13.87
C ARG A 7 -0.54 -6.55 -12.81
N THR A 8 -0.94 -7.64 -12.15
CA THR A 8 -2.00 -7.66 -11.15
C THR A 8 -1.42 -7.83 -9.75
N ALA A 9 -2.08 -7.24 -8.75
CA ALA A 9 -1.76 -7.47 -7.35
C ALA A 9 -2.30 -8.83 -6.83
N GLN A 10 -3.14 -9.51 -7.59
CA GLN A 10 -3.86 -10.71 -7.18
C GLN A 10 -2.91 -11.78 -6.65
N GLY A 11 -3.15 -12.25 -5.43
CA GLY A 11 -2.34 -13.31 -4.80
C GLY A 11 -0.93 -12.89 -4.35
N ARG A 12 -0.58 -11.60 -4.49
CA ARG A 12 0.69 -11.05 -3.99
C ARG A 12 0.53 -10.41 -2.62
N VAL A 13 1.61 -10.42 -1.84
CA VAL A 13 1.70 -9.74 -0.56
C VAL A 13 2.57 -8.48 -0.70
N SER A 14 2.04 -7.31 -0.34
CA SER A 14 2.73 -6.02 -0.44
C SER A 14 2.81 -5.32 0.92
N LEU A 15 4.00 -4.86 1.33
CA LEU A 15 4.20 -4.02 2.51
C LEU A 15 4.29 -2.54 2.10
N ILE A 16 3.39 -1.71 2.62
CA ILE A 16 3.34 -0.28 2.32
C ILE A 16 3.58 0.53 3.59
N THR A 17 4.63 1.35 3.57
CA THR A 17 4.92 2.34 4.60
C THR A 17 4.28 3.69 4.24
N GLY A 18 3.94 4.51 5.24
CA GLY A 18 3.28 5.79 5.00
C GLY A 18 1.84 5.64 4.48
N ALA A 19 1.20 4.50 4.71
CA ALA A 19 -0.13 4.17 4.18
C ALA A 19 -1.29 4.92 4.88
N SER A 20 -0.99 5.79 5.85
CA SER A 20 -2.03 6.53 6.59
C SER A 20 -2.70 7.63 5.77
N ARG A 21 -2.01 8.20 4.77
CA ARG A 21 -2.53 9.32 3.95
C ARG A 21 -1.87 9.42 2.58
N GLY A 22 -2.41 10.31 1.75
CA GLY A 22 -1.84 10.64 0.44
C GLY A 22 -1.69 9.43 -0.47
N ILE A 23 -0.53 9.37 -1.15
CA ILE A 23 -0.22 8.34 -2.15
C ILE A 23 -0.16 6.94 -1.53
N GLY A 24 0.44 6.80 -0.34
CA GLY A 24 0.54 5.50 0.33
C GLY A 24 -0.83 4.88 0.60
N ARG A 25 -1.80 5.68 1.05
CA ARG A 25 -3.19 5.24 1.25
C ARG A 25 -3.85 4.85 -0.07
N ALA A 26 -3.69 5.69 -1.11
CA ALA A 26 -4.28 5.41 -2.42
C ALA A 26 -3.76 4.11 -3.02
N LEU A 27 -2.44 3.88 -2.96
CA LEU A 27 -1.81 2.67 -3.45
C LEU A 27 -2.26 1.42 -2.69
N ALA A 28 -2.34 1.50 -1.35
CA ALA A 28 -2.81 0.39 -0.52
C ALA A 28 -4.22 -0.05 -0.90
N LEU A 29 -5.12 0.92 -1.13
CA LEU A 29 -6.49 0.64 -1.54
C LEU A 29 -6.57 0.06 -2.96
N THR A 30 -5.76 0.56 -3.90
CA THR A 30 -5.72 0.04 -5.26
C THR A 30 -5.26 -1.41 -5.29
N LEU A 31 -4.13 -1.73 -4.63
CA LEU A 31 -3.59 -3.09 -4.62
C LEU A 31 -4.50 -4.08 -3.88
N ALA A 32 -5.18 -3.64 -2.82
CA ALA A 32 -6.17 -4.46 -2.14
C ALA A 32 -7.41 -4.75 -3.03
N ARG A 33 -7.86 -3.78 -3.83
CA ARG A 33 -8.99 -3.96 -4.78
C ARG A 33 -8.64 -4.91 -5.91
N GLU A 34 -7.38 -4.94 -6.32
CA GLU A 34 -6.85 -5.90 -7.29
C GLU A 34 -6.59 -7.29 -6.69
N GLY A 35 -7.06 -7.54 -5.45
CA GLY A 35 -6.97 -8.83 -4.76
C GLY A 35 -5.60 -9.18 -4.22
N GLY A 36 -4.74 -8.17 -4.04
CA GLY A 36 -3.50 -8.29 -3.29
C GLY A 36 -3.72 -8.26 -1.79
N THR A 37 -2.89 -8.99 -1.06
CA THR A 37 -2.81 -8.85 0.40
C THR A 37 -1.88 -7.69 0.71
N VAL A 38 -2.40 -6.66 1.38
CA VAL A 38 -1.62 -5.46 1.69
C VAL A 38 -1.41 -5.34 3.19
N VAL A 39 -0.15 -5.32 3.59
CA VAL A 39 0.28 -5.02 4.96
C VAL A 39 0.63 -3.53 5.02
N VAL A 40 0.03 -2.80 5.94
CA VAL A 40 0.24 -1.35 6.08
C VAL A 40 1.03 -1.03 7.33
N ASN A 41 2.00 -0.11 7.19
CA ASN A 41 2.73 0.47 8.31
C ASN A 41 2.70 2.00 8.20
N TYR A 42 2.51 2.68 9.33
CA TYR A 42 2.61 4.13 9.40
C TYR A 42 3.05 4.53 10.81
N LYS A 43 3.87 5.58 10.89
CA LYS A 43 4.19 6.23 12.16
C LYS A 43 3.07 7.21 12.49
N LYS A 44 2.47 7.12 13.69
CA LYS A 44 1.66 8.23 14.22
C LYS A 44 2.60 9.40 14.47
N ASN A 45 2.46 10.49 13.72
CA ASN A 45 3.00 11.78 14.14
C ASN A 45 2.01 12.35 15.16
N GLN A 46 2.28 12.15 16.45
CA GLN A 46 1.52 12.81 17.52
C GLN A 46 1.74 14.33 17.49
N ASP A 47 2.86 14.79 16.92
CA ASP A 47 3.30 16.20 16.90
C ASP A 47 2.81 17.07 15.73
N LEU A 48 2.02 16.53 14.78
CA LEU A 48 1.36 17.35 13.74
C LEU A 48 -0.08 17.75 14.12
N ALA A 49 -0.52 17.40 15.33
CA ALA A 49 -1.85 17.76 15.85
C ALA A 49 -1.84 19.02 16.74
N GLU A 50 -0.67 19.56 17.08
CA GLU A 50 -0.52 20.62 18.10
C GLU A 50 0.25 21.88 17.63
N LYS A 51 0.36 22.16 16.33
CA LYS A 51 0.85 23.47 15.88
C LYS A 51 -0.04 24.11 14.83
#